data_AF-A0A0S7WHT9-F1
#
_entry.id   AF-A0A0S7WHT9-F1
#
_cell.length_a   1.000
_cell.length_b   1.000
_cell.length_c   1.000
_cell.angle_alpha   90.00
_cell.angle_beta   90.00
_cell.angle_gamma   90.00
#
_symmetry.space_group_name_H-M   'P 1'
#
loop_
_entity.id
_entity.type
_entity.pdbx_description
1 polymer ?
#
loop_
_entity_poly.entity_id
_entity_poly.type
_entity_poly.pdbx_seq_one_letter_code
_entity_poly.pdbx_strand_id
1 'polypeptide(L)'
;MKLLKFRETSLTLALCLVMVTAAAFGFAKKKPPVVVEFTTIEAGALSGVTEPMDLVVKGESEWEYLWDLTHRNLVPKPGLPKIDFEKEMVLATLMGERNSSGYKIEICEVAFEEGLITVRVKNHETPGNLTIMTQPYHIVKIPKYPYKIEFDHEKVR
;
A
#
# COMPACT_ATOMS: atom_id res chain seq x y z
N MET A 1 32.29 -70.51 16.11
CA MET A 1 31.77 -69.60 15.07
C MET A 1 30.44 -69.01 15.53
N LYS A 2 30.47 -67.90 16.27
CA LYS A 2 29.29 -67.11 16.65
C LYS A 2 29.61 -65.67 16.25
N LEU A 3 28.95 -65.23 15.18
CA LEU A 3 29.08 -63.91 14.57
C LEU A 3 28.52 -62.84 15.50
N LEU A 4 29.26 -61.72 15.59
CA LEU A 4 28.90 -60.51 16.29
C LEU A 4 27.51 -59.99 15.82
N LYS A 5 26.58 -59.77 16.76
CA LYS A 5 25.35 -58.99 16.53
C LYS A 5 25.69 -57.50 16.62
N PHE A 6 25.84 -56.86 15.47
CA PHE A 6 26.13 -55.43 15.34
C PHE A 6 24.83 -54.61 15.48
N ARG A 7 24.47 -54.31 16.73
CA ARG A 7 23.85 -53.08 17.27
C ARG A 7 22.93 -52.25 16.34
N GLU A 8 21.65 -52.61 16.27
CA GLU A 8 20.56 -51.82 15.64
C GLU A 8 20.13 -50.58 16.46
N THR A 9 20.68 -50.36 17.66
CA THR A 9 20.24 -49.28 18.56
C THR A 9 20.87 -47.91 18.27
N SER A 10 21.83 -47.80 17.33
CA SER A 10 22.51 -46.52 17.05
C SER A 10 21.80 -45.63 16.03
N LEU A 11 20.86 -46.13 15.23
CA LEU A 11 20.17 -45.33 14.20
C LEU A 11 18.92 -44.59 14.72
N THR A 12 18.23 -45.14 15.71
CA THR A 12 16.97 -44.56 16.23
C THR A 12 17.21 -43.29 17.06
N LEU A 13 18.34 -43.17 17.77
CA LEU A 13 18.64 -41.97 18.57
C LEU A 13 18.97 -40.73 17.73
N ALA A 14 19.61 -40.91 16.57
CA ALA A 14 20.01 -39.79 15.70
C ALA A 14 18.81 -39.14 15.00
N LEU A 15 17.76 -39.91 14.70
CA LEU A 15 16.57 -39.41 14.00
C LEU A 15 15.66 -38.56 14.90
N CYS A 16 15.57 -38.89 16.19
CA CYS A 16 14.84 -38.06 17.16
C CYS A 16 15.51 -36.70 17.41
N LEU A 17 16.85 -36.64 17.36
CA LEU A 17 17.57 -35.38 17.61
C LEU A 17 17.38 -34.36 16.47
N VAL A 18 17.26 -34.82 15.22
CA VAL A 18 16.99 -33.95 14.05
C VAL A 18 15.55 -33.43 14.06
N MET A 19 14.56 -34.26 14.44
CA MET A 19 13.15 -33.86 14.50
C MET A 19 12.86 -32.82 15.60
N VAL A 20 13.60 -32.83 16.71
CA VAL A 20 13.42 -31.83 17.79
C VAL A 20 13.98 -30.45 17.38
N THR A 21 14.98 -30.38 16.48
CA THR A 21 15.52 -29.09 16.04
C THR A 21 14.62 -28.32 15.08
N ALA A 22 13.68 -28.99 14.38
CA ALA A 22 12.78 -28.34 13.44
C ALA A 22 11.57 -27.64 14.12
N ALA A 23 11.29 -27.94 15.39
CA ALA A 23 10.10 -27.46 16.10
C ALA A 23 10.32 -26.20 16.94
N ALA A 24 11.48 -25.55 16.83
CA ALA A 24 11.80 -24.30 17.52
C ALA A 24 11.92 -23.10 16.56
N PHE A 25 11.23 -23.13 15.41
CA PHE A 25 10.89 -21.90 14.70
C PHE A 25 9.90 -21.13 15.56
N GLY A 26 10.45 -20.36 16.49
CA GLY A 26 9.68 -19.50 17.37
C GLY A 26 8.77 -18.61 16.52
N PHE A 27 7.48 -18.62 16.85
CA PHE A 27 6.59 -17.55 16.46
C PHE A 27 7.08 -16.29 17.17
N ALA A 28 8.06 -15.60 16.57
CA ALA A 28 8.39 -14.24 16.95
C ALA A 28 7.10 -13.43 16.80
N LYS A 29 6.58 -12.89 17.91
CA LYS A 29 5.42 -12.00 17.87
C LYS A 29 5.81 -10.81 17.00
N LYS A 30 5.18 -10.65 15.83
CA LYS A 30 5.37 -9.47 14.98
C LYS A 30 5.11 -8.21 15.82
N LYS A 31 6.00 -7.23 15.71
CA LYS A 31 5.82 -5.94 16.37
C LYS A 31 4.57 -5.28 15.75
N PRO A 32 3.68 -4.66 16.54
CA PRO A 32 2.52 -4.00 15.96
C PRO A 32 2.97 -2.92 14.94
N PRO A 33 2.21 -2.72 13.85
CA PRO A 33 2.49 -1.67 12.89
C PRO A 33 2.53 -0.29 13.55
N VAL A 34 3.46 0.56 13.11
CA VAL A 34 3.53 1.96 13.53
C VAL A 34 2.70 2.79 12.57
N VAL A 35 1.69 3.49 13.09
CA VAL A 35 0.87 4.41 12.28
C VAL A 35 1.74 5.59 11.85
N VAL A 36 1.69 5.90 10.55
CA VAL A 36 2.33 7.06 9.93
C VAL A 36 1.24 8.10 9.68
N GLU A 37 1.39 9.26 10.30
CA GLU A 37 0.50 10.39 10.08
C GLU A 37 0.61 10.88 8.64
N PHE A 38 -0.55 11.18 8.04
CA PHE A 38 -0.64 11.77 6.71
C PHE A 38 -1.55 12.99 6.72
N THR A 39 -1.38 13.85 5.73
CA THR A 39 -2.26 15.02 5.52
C THR A 39 -2.80 14.97 4.10
N THR A 40 -4.12 15.06 3.96
CA THR A 40 -4.75 15.21 2.64
C THR A 40 -4.32 16.53 2.00
N ILE A 41 -3.76 16.43 0.80
CA ILE A 41 -3.54 17.58 -0.08
C ILE A 41 -4.85 17.88 -0.80
N GLU A 42 -5.45 16.86 -1.40
CA GLU A 42 -6.68 16.98 -2.17
C GLU A 42 -7.37 15.63 -2.33
N ALA A 43 -8.70 15.65 -2.39
CA ALA A 43 -9.51 14.52 -2.81
C ALA A 43 -10.65 15.03 -3.71
N GLY A 44 -10.99 14.25 -4.73
CA GLY A 44 -11.99 14.68 -5.71
C GLY A 44 -12.60 13.54 -6.50
N ALA A 45 -13.64 13.86 -7.26
CA ALA A 45 -14.35 12.90 -8.11
C ALA A 45 -13.96 12.98 -9.59
N LEU A 46 -13.11 13.94 -9.98
CA LEU A 46 -12.84 14.31 -11.38
C LEU A 46 -11.35 14.52 -11.61
N SER A 47 -10.54 13.46 -11.54
CA SER A 47 -9.11 13.55 -11.93
C SER A 47 -8.91 13.63 -13.45
N GLY A 48 -9.91 13.18 -14.24
CA GLY A 48 -9.75 12.98 -15.67
C GLY A 48 -8.84 11.81 -16.06
N VAL A 49 -8.35 11.00 -15.12
CA VAL A 49 -7.54 9.80 -15.41
C VAL A 49 -8.44 8.58 -15.49
N THR A 50 -8.43 7.90 -16.64
CA THR A 50 -9.38 6.81 -16.92
C THR A 50 -8.92 5.46 -16.38
N GLU A 51 -7.62 5.22 -16.30
CA GLU A 51 -7.05 3.99 -15.76
C GLU A 51 -6.77 4.13 -14.25
N PRO A 52 -7.02 3.08 -13.45
CA PRO A 52 -6.65 3.08 -12.04
C PRO A 52 -5.13 3.13 -11.88
N MET A 53 -4.65 3.89 -10.88
CA MET A 53 -3.22 4.10 -10.69
C MET A 53 -2.91 4.48 -9.25
N ASP A 54 -1.84 3.88 -8.71
CA ASP A 54 -1.22 4.32 -7.47
C ASP A 54 0.15 4.92 -7.76
N LEU A 55 0.49 5.99 -7.04
CA LEU A 55 1.69 6.78 -7.26
C LEU A 55 2.37 7.09 -5.94
N VAL A 56 3.69 6.92 -5.93
CA VAL A 56 4.58 7.42 -4.89
C VAL A 56 5.46 8.47 -5.53
N VAL A 57 5.27 9.72 -5.11
CA VAL A 57 5.95 10.89 -5.66
C VAL A 57 6.99 11.37 -4.65
N LYS A 58 8.26 11.35 -5.06
CA LYS A 58 9.42 11.61 -4.20
C LYS A 58 10.20 12.87 -4.60
N GLY A 59 9.78 13.56 -5.65
CA GLY A 59 10.44 14.78 -6.12
C GLY A 59 9.49 15.73 -6.88
N GLU A 60 9.99 16.93 -7.14
CA GLU A 60 9.20 18.02 -7.72
C GLU A 60 8.67 17.72 -9.12
N SER A 61 9.49 17.14 -10.01
CA SER A 61 9.05 16.83 -11.38
C SER A 61 7.96 15.76 -11.44
N GLU A 62 8.00 14.77 -10.55
CA GLU A 62 6.94 13.76 -10.41
C GLU A 62 5.65 14.39 -9.85
N TRP A 63 5.79 15.40 -8.98
CA TRP A 63 4.66 16.12 -8.41
C TRP A 63 3.97 17.02 -9.41
N GLU A 64 4.74 17.77 -10.20
CA GLU A 64 4.24 18.52 -11.34
C GLU A 64 3.50 17.59 -12.31
N TYR A 65 4.10 16.46 -12.68
CA TYR A 65 3.45 15.48 -13.55
C TYR A 65 2.10 14.97 -12.99
N LEU A 66 2.06 14.56 -11.71
CA LEU A 66 0.82 14.11 -11.07
C LEU A 66 -0.23 15.22 -11.04
N TRP A 67 0.16 16.46 -10.69
CA TRP A 67 -0.76 17.59 -10.61
C TRP A 67 -1.33 17.98 -11.98
N ASP A 68 -0.49 17.98 -13.01
CA ASP A 68 -0.89 18.16 -14.41
C ASP A 68 -1.86 17.06 -14.85
N LEU A 69 -1.57 15.81 -14.50
CA LEU A 69 -2.37 14.66 -14.85
C LEU A 69 -3.77 14.72 -14.22
N THR A 70 -3.90 15.08 -12.94
CA THR A 70 -5.19 15.14 -12.22
C THR A 70 -6.00 16.41 -12.49
N HIS A 71 -5.38 17.45 -13.05
CA HIS A 71 -6.04 18.73 -13.33
C HIS A 71 -6.10 19.08 -14.81
N ARG A 72 -5.74 18.16 -15.71
CA ARG A 72 -5.67 18.40 -17.17
C ARG A 72 -6.96 18.95 -17.78
N ASN A 73 -8.11 18.64 -17.18
CA ASN A 73 -9.43 19.04 -17.66
C ASN A 73 -10.02 20.25 -16.93
N LEU A 74 -9.30 20.87 -15.99
CA LEU A 74 -9.78 22.00 -15.20
C LEU A 74 -9.21 23.33 -15.71
N VAL A 75 -10.09 24.29 -16.02
CA VAL A 75 -9.71 25.62 -16.51
C VAL A 75 -10.41 26.71 -15.66
N PRO A 76 -9.67 27.62 -15.01
CA PRO A 76 -8.21 27.67 -14.95
C PRO A 76 -7.64 26.53 -14.10
N LYS A 77 -6.43 26.10 -14.42
CA LYS A 77 -5.73 25.08 -13.65
C LYS A 77 -5.37 25.61 -12.25
N PRO A 78 -5.60 24.84 -11.17
CA PRO A 78 -5.20 25.23 -9.82
C PRO A 78 -3.68 25.38 -9.67
N GLY A 79 -3.27 26.28 -8.79
CA GLY A 79 -1.85 26.46 -8.46
C GLY A 79 -1.29 25.21 -7.78
N LEU A 80 -0.07 24.83 -8.16
CA LEU A 80 0.63 23.67 -7.60
C LEU A 80 0.99 23.92 -6.11
N PRO A 81 0.56 23.07 -5.17
CA PRO A 81 0.97 23.15 -3.77
C PRO A 81 2.48 22.94 -3.62
N LYS A 82 3.12 23.75 -2.77
CA LYS A 82 4.55 23.58 -2.42
C LYS A 82 4.72 22.43 -1.44
N ILE A 83 5.66 21.54 -1.73
CA ILE A 83 5.99 20.37 -0.89
C ILE A 83 7.51 20.35 -0.70
N ASP A 84 7.95 20.19 0.54
CA ASP A 84 9.38 20.05 0.85
C ASP A 84 9.79 18.58 0.69
N PHE A 85 10.22 18.20 -0.51
CA PHE A 85 10.60 16.81 -0.82
C PHE A 85 11.87 16.34 -0.11
N GLU A 86 12.56 17.19 0.66
CA GLU A 86 13.60 16.71 1.58
C GLU A 86 13.00 16.09 2.84
N LYS A 87 11.79 16.50 3.23
CA LYS A 87 11.10 16.05 4.45
C LYS A 87 9.86 15.22 4.20
N GLU A 88 9.22 15.42 3.06
CA GLU A 88 7.91 14.86 2.73
C GLU A 88 7.96 14.05 1.42
N MET A 89 6.98 13.18 1.24
CA MET A 89 6.67 12.55 -0.04
C MET A 89 5.16 12.45 -0.21
N VAL A 90 4.70 12.27 -1.45
CA VAL A 90 3.28 12.25 -1.79
C VAL A 90 2.85 10.85 -2.18
N LEU A 91 1.66 10.47 -1.73
CA LEU A 91 0.97 9.26 -2.14
C LEU A 91 -0.32 9.69 -2.84
N ALA A 92 -0.59 9.09 -3.99
CA ALA A 92 -1.85 9.30 -4.69
C ALA A 92 -2.43 7.97 -5.13
N THR A 93 -3.75 7.86 -5.02
CA THR A 93 -4.52 6.74 -5.54
C THR A 93 -5.64 7.28 -6.42
N LEU A 94 -5.76 6.72 -7.61
CA LEU A 94 -6.71 7.10 -8.65
C LEU A 94 -7.55 5.88 -8.99
N MET A 95 -8.88 6.02 -8.90
CA MET A 95 -9.82 4.91 -9.06
C MET A 95 -10.04 4.49 -10.53
N GLY A 96 -9.65 5.37 -11.47
CA GLY A 96 -10.01 5.28 -12.87
C GLY A 96 -11.49 5.64 -13.12
N GLU A 97 -11.93 5.40 -14.34
CA GLU A 97 -13.23 5.83 -14.83
C GLU A 97 -14.41 5.04 -14.25
N ARG A 98 -15.48 5.75 -13.86
CA ARG A 98 -16.74 5.18 -13.35
C ARG A 98 -17.94 5.86 -14.00
N ASN A 99 -18.88 5.05 -14.47
CA ASN A 99 -20.03 5.49 -15.30
C ASN A 99 -21.21 6.10 -14.51
N SER A 100 -21.05 6.32 -13.21
CA SER A 100 -22.03 7.03 -12.39
C SER A 100 -21.37 7.80 -11.25
N SER A 101 -22.16 8.62 -10.56
CA SER A 101 -21.80 9.26 -9.28
C SER A 101 -21.60 8.23 -8.15
N GLY A 102 -21.24 8.67 -6.95
CA GLY A 102 -21.28 7.86 -5.72
C GLY A 102 -20.01 7.05 -5.42
N TYR A 103 -19.15 6.85 -6.40
CA TYR A 103 -17.84 6.23 -6.20
C TYR A 103 -16.89 7.15 -5.41
N LYS A 104 -16.11 6.58 -4.50
CA LYS A 104 -15.06 7.27 -3.74
C LYS A 104 -13.86 6.33 -3.56
N ILE A 105 -12.66 6.89 -3.59
CA ILE A 105 -11.44 6.19 -3.21
C ILE A 105 -10.76 6.98 -2.09
N GLU A 106 -10.25 6.29 -1.08
CA GLU A 106 -9.74 6.93 0.12
C GLU A 106 -8.56 6.17 0.71
N ILE A 107 -7.38 6.81 0.73
CA ILE A 107 -6.31 6.45 1.66
C ILE A 107 -6.79 6.71 3.09
N CYS A 108 -7.00 5.66 3.86
CA CYS A 108 -7.52 5.75 5.22
C CYS A 108 -6.48 5.48 6.30
N GLU A 109 -5.38 4.80 5.96
CA GLU A 109 -4.29 4.52 6.89
C GLU A 109 -2.97 4.37 6.15
N VAL A 110 -1.90 4.85 6.77
CA VAL A 110 -0.53 4.54 6.37
C VAL A 110 0.16 3.92 7.57
N ALA A 111 0.72 2.72 7.41
CA ALA A 111 1.34 1.99 8.49
C ALA A 111 2.72 1.46 8.09
N PHE A 112 3.67 1.51 9.01
CA PHE A 112 5.01 0.98 8.85
C PHE A 112 5.20 -0.30 9.66
N GLU A 113 5.59 -1.38 8.99
CA GLU A 113 5.90 -2.67 9.61
C GLU A 113 7.09 -3.31 8.89
N GLU A 114 8.11 -3.76 9.64
CA GLU A 114 9.21 -4.59 9.12
C GLU A 114 9.94 -4.05 7.87
N GLY A 115 10.02 -2.71 7.69
CA GLY A 115 10.71 -2.11 6.53
C GLY A 115 9.80 -1.86 5.32
N LEU A 116 8.49 -2.04 5.48
CA LEU A 116 7.46 -1.80 4.48
C LEU A 116 6.48 -0.74 5.00
N ILE A 117 6.10 0.20 4.13
CA ILE A 117 4.96 1.09 4.35
C ILE A 117 3.77 0.55 3.58
N THR A 118 2.70 0.20 4.29
CA THR A 118 1.43 -0.20 3.70
C THR A 118 0.47 0.98 3.72
N VAL A 119 -0.08 1.31 2.56
CA VAL A 119 -1.09 2.34 2.35
C VAL A 119 -2.43 1.64 2.18
N ARG A 120 -3.30 1.69 3.19
CA ARG A 120 -4.63 1.10 3.10
C ARG A 120 -5.56 2.04 2.38
N VAL A 121 -6.18 1.54 1.32
CA VAL A 121 -7.09 2.30 0.45
C VAL A 121 -8.46 1.64 0.47
N LYS A 122 -9.50 2.42 0.73
CA LYS A 122 -10.89 1.99 0.61
C LYS A 122 -11.48 2.44 -0.72
N ASN A 123 -11.95 1.46 -1.49
CA ASN A 123 -12.68 1.67 -2.73
C ASN A 123 -14.19 1.56 -2.43
N HIS A 124 -14.86 2.70 -2.29
CA HIS A 124 -16.32 2.75 -2.15
C HIS A 124 -16.94 2.60 -3.53
N GLU A 125 -17.48 1.40 -3.80
CA GLU A 125 -17.98 1.03 -5.12
C GLU A 125 -19.52 1.03 -5.22
N THR A 126 -20.19 1.67 -4.27
CA THR A 126 -21.64 1.86 -4.30
C THR A 126 -22.00 2.87 -5.39
N PRO A 127 -22.65 2.45 -6.50
CA PRO A 127 -23.00 3.38 -7.56
C PRO A 127 -24.09 4.34 -7.07
N GLY A 128 -23.92 5.61 -7.38
CA GLY A 128 -24.94 6.64 -7.19
C GLY A 128 -25.95 6.66 -8.35
N ASN A 129 -27.05 7.39 -8.14
CA ASN A 129 -28.19 7.40 -9.06
C ASN A 129 -27.99 8.29 -10.31
N LEU A 130 -26.96 9.13 -10.34
CA LEU A 130 -26.67 10.01 -11.47
C LEU A 130 -25.74 9.34 -12.47
N THR A 131 -26.14 9.30 -13.74
CA THR A 131 -25.33 8.81 -14.87
C THR A 131 -24.36 9.91 -15.32
N ILE A 132 -23.28 10.07 -14.57
CA ILE A 132 -22.18 10.99 -14.87
C ILE A 132 -20.86 10.22 -14.84
N MET A 133 -19.93 10.57 -15.72
CA MET A 133 -18.60 9.99 -15.70
C MET A 133 -17.79 10.62 -14.57
N THR A 134 -17.20 9.79 -13.71
CA THR A 134 -16.34 10.22 -12.61
C THR A 134 -15.00 9.48 -12.65
N GLN A 135 -13.96 10.10 -12.08
CA GLN A 135 -12.64 9.52 -11.88
C GLN A 135 -12.13 9.87 -10.47
N PRO A 136 -12.65 9.23 -9.41
CA PRO A 136 -12.28 9.53 -8.03
C PRO A 136 -10.79 9.39 -7.75
N TYR A 137 -10.25 10.26 -6.90
CA TYR A 137 -8.85 10.24 -6.50
C TYR A 137 -8.66 10.81 -5.08
N HIS A 138 -7.56 10.41 -4.42
CA HIS A 138 -7.11 10.96 -3.15
C HIS A 138 -5.59 11.12 -3.17
N ILE A 139 -5.11 12.33 -2.84
CA ILE A 139 -3.70 12.70 -2.77
C ILE A 139 -3.39 13.13 -1.33
N VAL A 140 -2.40 12.49 -0.73
CA VAL A 140 -1.93 12.79 0.62
C VAL A 140 -0.43 13.01 0.63
N LYS A 141 0.07 13.72 1.63
CA LYS A 141 1.51 13.78 1.95
C LYS A 141 1.80 13.10 3.27
N ILE A 142 2.99 12.51 3.35
CA ILE A 142 3.55 11.86 4.54
C ILE A 142 5.01 12.27 4.71
N PRO A 143 5.60 12.07 5.90
CA PRO A 143 7.05 12.17 6.05
C PRO A 143 7.77 11.26 5.04
N LYS A 144 8.95 11.69 4.60
CA LYS A 144 9.78 10.95 3.65
C LYS A 144 10.41 9.74 4.34
N TYR A 145 10.28 8.57 3.72
CA TYR A 145 10.89 7.34 4.19
C TYR A 145 11.67 6.63 3.07
N PRO A 146 12.78 5.96 3.40
CA PRO A 146 13.56 5.18 2.43
C PRO A 146 13.02 3.76 2.22
N TYR A 147 11.80 3.47 2.67
CA TYR A 147 11.22 2.13 2.65
C TYR A 147 10.38 1.87 1.39
N LYS A 148 10.14 0.59 1.09
CA LYS A 148 9.19 0.19 0.05
C LYS A 148 7.78 0.62 0.47
N ILE A 149 6.95 0.99 -0.49
CA ILE A 149 5.55 1.35 -0.28
C ILE A 149 4.68 0.41 -1.11
N GLU A 150 3.63 -0.13 -0.50
CA GLU A 150 2.64 -0.97 -1.15
C GLU A 150 1.24 -0.45 -0.82
N PHE A 151 0.37 -0.43 -1.84
CA PHE A 151 -1.04 -0.05 -1.69
C PHE A 151 -1.87 -1.31 -1.52
N ASP A 152 -2.68 -1.34 -0.46
CA ASP A 152 -3.59 -2.43 -0.13
C ASP A 152 -5.03 -1.93 -0.28
N HIS A 153 -5.71 -2.39 -1.34
CA HIS A 153 -7.05 -1.94 -1.69
C HIS A 153 -8.11 -2.86 -1.13
N GLU A 154 -8.98 -2.29 -0.29
CA GLU A 154 -10.18 -2.93 0.22
C GLU A 154 -11.41 -2.39 -0.51
N LYS A 155 -12.21 -3.27 -1.09
CA LYS A 155 -13.52 -2.91 -1.67
C LYS A 155 -14.57 -2.82 -0.58
N VAL A 156 -15.17 -1.64 -0.43
CA VAL A 156 -16.28 -1.37 0.48
C VAL A 156 -17.58 -1.29 -0.34
N ARG A 157 -18.57 -2.09 0.03
CA ARG A 157 -19.88 -2.17 -0.64
C ARG A 157 -20.96 -1.42 0.11
#